data_AF-A0A7S3RYL2-F1
#
_entry.id   AF-A0A7S3RYL2-F1
#
_cell.length_a   1.000
_cell.length_b   1.000
_cell.length_c   1.000
_cell.angle_alpha   90.00
_cell.angle_beta   90.00
_cell.angle_gamma   90.00
#
_symmetry.space_group_name_H-M   'P 1'
#
loop_
_entity.id
_entity.type
_entity.pdbx_description
1 polymer ?
#
loop_
_entity_poly.entity_id
_entity_poly.type
_entity_poly.pdbx_seq_one_letter_code
_entity_poly.pdbx_strand_id
1 'polypeptide(L)'
;GTPSPVQNRAGSRGEGPAVAAAAGMVRQLRGRWPPRALAALAVVGSVEAFYLPGVAPKEYDAGGLVDLKVNKLTSVKTQLPYGYYTLPYCKPTAGIQDSVENLGEILTGDLIENSPYEVKMLVNQTCRMLCRQTLEKHHKDKFRSMIDDDYLVNWIVDNLPAATRYIRKADGGEFVYMNGFPVGFERGGLYYVHNHVKLDLKWHSNPDLYDGYRIVGFEVEPHSMTQATRTDGSQTIAMCDENTATPLFELDSHSEIVFTYDVRWHYSDQRWASRWDNYLK
;
A
#
# COMPACT_ATOMS: atom_id res chain seq x y z
N GLY A 1 -50.90 -15.92 -30.43
CA GLY A 1 -50.84 -14.81 -31.40
C GLY A 1 -49.56 -14.05 -31.17
N THR A 2 -48.56 -14.35 -31.99
CA THR A 2 -47.39 -13.48 -32.21
C THR A 2 -47.85 -12.13 -32.77
N PRO A 3 -47.02 -11.10 -32.62
CA PRO A 3 -46.49 -10.51 -33.84
C PRO A 3 -44.99 -10.21 -33.78
N SER A 4 -44.42 -10.23 -34.98
CA SER A 4 -43.07 -9.86 -35.37
C SER A 4 -43.19 -8.71 -36.41
N PRO A 5 -42.09 -8.11 -36.92
CA PRO A 5 -41.78 -6.69 -36.74
C PRO A 5 -41.75 -5.89 -38.05
N VAL A 6 -41.93 -4.56 -38.03
CA VAL A 6 -41.65 -3.71 -39.22
C VAL A 6 -41.20 -2.28 -38.86
N GLN A 7 -40.01 -1.98 -39.38
CA GLN A 7 -39.44 -0.72 -39.92
C GLN A 7 -38.98 0.45 -39.03
N ASN A 8 -37.65 0.61 -39.08
CA ASN A 8 -36.87 1.84 -38.96
C ASN A 8 -37.39 2.98 -39.83
N ARG A 9 -37.50 4.17 -39.25
CA ARG A 9 -37.53 5.45 -39.97
C ARG A 9 -36.51 6.40 -39.37
N ALA A 10 -35.59 6.83 -40.23
CA ALA A 10 -34.51 7.76 -39.93
C ALA A 10 -35.04 9.13 -39.44
N GLY A 11 -34.34 9.68 -38.45
CA GLY A 11 -34.55 11.03 -37.94
C GLY A 11 -33.23 11.60 -37.43
N SER A 12 -32.66 12.50 -38.22
CA SER A 12 -31.42 13.25 -38.02
C SER A 12 -31.44 14.20 -36.81
N ARG A 13 -30.31 14.31 -36.10
CA ARG A 13 -29.77 15.46 -35.31
C ARG A 13 -28.79 14.87 -34.29
N GLY A 14 -27.54 15.27 -34.11
CA GLY A 14 -26.70 16.30 -34.71
C GLY A 14 -25.44 16.29 -33.84
N GLU A 15 -24.34 15.75 -34.37
CA GLU A 15 -23.05 15.74 -33.68
C GLU A 15 -22.40 17.13 -33.77
N GLY A 16 -21.87 17.58 -32.63
CA GLY A 16 -21.17 18.85 -32.47
C GLY A 16 -19.81 18.89 -33.16
N PRO A 17 -19.22 20.09 -33.29
CA PRO A 17 -18.23 20.39 -34.31
C PRO A 17 -16.81 20.06 -33.82
N ALA A 18 -16.30 18.88 -34.15
CA ALA A 18 -14.88 18.59 -33.97
C ALA A 18 -14.26 17.67 -35.05
N VAL A 19 -15.04 17.22 -36.03
CA VAL A 19 -14.56 16.27 -37.05
C VAL A 19 -15.04 16.71 -38.45
N ALA A 20 -14.65 17.92 -38.89
CA ALA A 20 -14.94 18.35 -40.27
C ALA A 20 -13.95 19.36 -40.87
N ALA A 21 -12.77 19.56 -40.28
CA ALA A 21 -11.80 20.55 -40.78
C ALA A 21 -10.47 19.93 -41.25
N ALA A 22 -10.50 18.74 -41.88
CA ALA A 22 -9.31 18.11 -42.46
C ALA A 22 -9.37 17.89 -43.98
N ALA A 23 -10.42 18.37 -44.66
CA ALA A 23 -10.58 18.18 -46.11
C ALA A 23 -10.91 19.52 -46.79
N GLY A 24 -9.95 20.44 -46.80
CA GLY A 24 -10.23 21.75 -47.39
C GLY A 24 -9.09 22.74 -47.48
N MET A 25 -7.83 22.33 -47.66
CA MET A 25 -6.78 23.29 -48.05
C MET A 25 -5.54 22.64 -48.68
N VAL A 26 -5.73 21.71 -49.62
CA VAL A 26 -4.66 21.31 -50.56
C VAL A 26 -4.91 21.99 -51.90
N ARG A 27 -4.76 23.31 -51.94
CA ARG A 27 -4.54 24.03 -53.21
C ARG A 27 -3.96 25.40 -52.92
N GLN A 28 -2.84 25.66 -53.57
CA GLN A 28 -2.11 26.93 -53.67
C GLN A 28 -1.05 27.21 -52.60
N LEU A 29 0.03 26.42 -52.59
CA LEU A 29 1.37 26.96 -52.32
C LEU A 29 2.37 26.29 -53.27
N ARG A 30 2.46 26.79 -54.51
CA ARG A 30 3.61 26.53 -55.39
C ARG A 30 4.74 27.48 -54.99
N GLY A 31 5.38 27.21 -53.86
CA GLY A 31 6.65 27.81 -53.47
C GLY A 31 7.73 26.72 -53.46
N ARG A 32 8.78 26.86 -54.27
CA ARG A 32 9.95 25.97 -54.26
C ARG A 32 10.64 26.05 -52.90
N TRP A 33 10.37 25.08 -52.02
CA TRP A 33 11.18 24.88 -50.81
C TRP A 33 12.46 24.14 -51.22
N PRO A 34 13.66 24.59 -50.78
CA PRO A 34 14.89 23.92 -51.13
C PRO A 34 14.88 22.49 -50.56
N PRO A 35 15.47 21.49 -51.26
CA PRO A 35 15.41 20.07 -50.89
C PRO A 35 16.06 19.74 -49.53
N ARG A 36 16.68 20.72 -48.87
CA ARG A 36 17.26 20.61 -47.53
C ARG A 36 16.24 20.77 -46.39
N ALA A 37 15.07 21.35 -46.64
CA ALA A 37 14.04 21.56 -45.61
C ALA A 37 13.21 20.30 -45.32
N LEU A 38 13.09 19.38 -46.29
CA LEU A 38 12.37 18.10 -46.13
C LEU A 38 13.20 17.04 -45.38
N ALA A 39 14.52 17.15 -45.39
CA ALA A 39 15.40 16.23 -44.64
C ALA A 39 15.44 16.52 -43.12
N ALA A 40 15.08 17.74 -42.70
CA ALA A 40 15.08 18.12 -41.29
C ALA A 40 13.85 17.61 -40.51
N LEU A 41 12.77 17.20 -41.19
CA LEU A 41 11.58 16.65 -40.54
C LEU A 41 11.66 15.12 -40.30
N ALA A 42 12.66 14.44 -40.85
CA ALA A 42 12.81 12.99 -40.73
C ALA A 42 13.61 12.54 -39.48
N VAL A 43 14.03 13.48 -38.62
CA VAL A 43 14.68 13.20 -37.33
C VAL A 43 13.73 13.54 -36.19
N VAL A 44 12.49 13.07 -36.26
CA VAL A 44 11.68 12.92 -35.04
C VAL A 44 11.93 11.49 -34.58
N GLY A 45 13.03 11.30 -33.86
CA GLY A 45 13.30 10.04 -33.18
C GLY A 45 12.12 9.73 -32.25
N SER A 46 11.66 8.48 -32.29
CA SER A 46 10.72 7.95 -31.31
C SER A 46 11.33 8.15 -29.93
N VAL A 47 10.86 9.15 -29.19
CA VAL A 47 11.22 9.29 -27.79
C VAL A 47 10.45 8.22 -27.05
N GLU A 48 11.08 7.06 -26.82
CA GLU A 48 10.56 6.10 -25.87
C GLU A 48 10.64 6.77 -24.49
N ALA A 49 9.49 7.24 -24.01
CA ALA A 49 9.36 7.78 -22.67
C ALA A 49 9.66 6.66 -21.67
N PHE A 50 10.82 6.73 -21.04
CA PHE A 50 11.18 5.80 -19.98
C PHE A 50 10.39 6.17 -18.71
N TYR A 51 9.42 5.34 -18.35
CA TYR A 51 8.75 5.45 -17.06
C TYR A 51 9.72 5.00 -15.97
N LEU A 52 9.97 5.88 -14.99
CA LEU A 52 10.64 5.52 -13.75
C LEU A 52 9.54 5.22 -12.71
N PRO A 53 9.33 3.95 -12.34
CA PRO A 53 8.40 3.59 -11.27
C PRO A 53 8.77 4.33 -9.97
N GLY A 54 7.75 4.86 -9.29
CA GLY A 54 7.92 5.66 -8.06
C GLY A 54 8.06 7.17 -8.28
N VAL A 55 8.17 7.66 -9.53
CA VAL A 55 8.32 9.10 -9.83
C VAL A 55 7.01 9.77 -10.25
N ALA A 56 6.07 9.02 -10.84
CA ALA A 56 4.75 9.54 -11.17
C ALA A 56 3.71 9.16 -10.11
N PRO A 57 2.69 9.99 -9.88
CA PRO A 57 1.57 9.62 -9.02
C PRO A 57 0.81 8.44 -9.59
N LYS A 58 0.37 7.53 -8.71
CA LYS A 58 -0.59 6.48 -9.03
C LYS A 58 -1.97 6.91 -8.55
N GLU A 59 -2.92 6.98 -9.47
CA GLU A 59 -4.34 7.17 -9.15
C GLU A 59 -5.01 5.81 -8.94
N TYR A 60 -5.77 5.70 -7.85
CA TYR A 60 -6.58 4.53 -7.52
C TYR A 60 -8.05 4.84 -7.71
N ASP A 61 -8.79 3.87 -8.24
CA ASP A 61 -10.26 3.88 -8.21
C ASP A 61 -10.78 3.51 -6.82
N ALA A 62 -12.00 3.96 -6.49
CA ALA A 62 -12.68 3.49 -5.29
C ALA A 62 -12.84 1.95 -5.31
N GLY A 63 -12.45 1.28 -4.23
CA GLY A 63 -12.44 -0.18 -4.14
C GLY A 63 -11.31 -0.88 -4.89
N GLY A 64 -10.46 -0.14 -5.60
CA GLY A 64 -9.26 -0.65 -6.26
C GLY A 64 -8.30 -1.30 -5.27
N LEU A 65 -7.55 -2.31 -5.73
CA LEU A 65 -6.58 -3.01 -4.89
C LEU A 65 -5.39 -2.10 -4.59
N VAL A 66 -4.99 -2.08 -3.32
CA VAL A 66 -3.80 -1.37 -2.85
C VAL A 66 -2.80 -2.41 -2.36
N ASP A 67 -1.66 -2.50 -3.03
CA ASP A 67 -0.62 -3.45 -2.68
C ASP A 67 0.10 -3.00 -1.42
N LEU A 68 -0.09 -3.74 -0.33
CA LEU A 68 0.76 -3.66 0.85
C LEU A 68 1.91 -4.64 0.67
N LYS A 69 3.13 -4.13 0.68
CA LYS A 69 4.35 -4.92 0.55
C LYS A 69 5.11 -4.97 1.86
N VAL A 70 5.86 -6.03 2.05
CA VAL A 70 6.74 -6.21 3.21
C VAL A 70 8.20 -6.10 2.78
N ASN A 71 9.04 -5.55 3.64
CA ASN A 71 10.49 -5.44 3.40
C ASN A 71 11.23 -6.10 4.58
N LYS A 72 12.38 -5.56 4.98
CA LYS A 72 13.24 -6.12 6.03
C LYS A 72 12.71 -5.82 7.44
N LEU A 73 13.10 -6.66 8.39
CA LEU A 73 13.19 -6.32 9.80
C LEU A 73 14.51 -5.61 10.04
N THR A 74 14.48 -4.44 10.66
CA THR A 74 15.68 -3.63 10.96
C THR A 74 15.74 -3.27 12.42
N SER A 75 16.94 -3.19 12.99
CA SER A 75 17.15 -2.83 14.38
C SER A 75 18.07 -1.61 14.47
N VAL A 76 17.87 -0.78 15.48
CA VAL A 76 18.81 0.30 15.84
C VAL A 76 19.96 -0.18 16.71
N LYS A 77 19.84 -1.38 17.31
CA LYS A 77 20.84 -2.02 18.16
C LYS A 77 21.84 -2.85 17.36
N THR A 78 21.41 -3.43 16.24
CA THR A 78 22.24 -4.34 15.44
C THR A 78 22.35 -3.87 13.99
N GLN A 79 23.36 -4.34 13.27
CA GLN A 79 23.62 -3.96 11.87
C GLN A 79 23.07 -4.97 10.85
N LEU A 80 22.40 -6.04 11.30
CA LEU A 80 21.97 -7.14 10.43
C LEU A 80 20.47 -7.05 10.17
N PRO A 81 20.03 -6.75 8.94
CA PRO A 81 18.62 -6.86 8.60
C PRO A 81 18.21 -8.33 8.40
N TYR A 82 16.96 -8.65 8.71
CA TYR A 82 16.35 -9.95 8.42
C TYR A 82 15.19 -9.82 7.45
N GLY A 83 14.90 -10.83 6.64
CA GLY A 83 13.69 -10.84 5.82
C GLY A 83 12.44 -10.93 6.71
N TYR A 84 11.34 -10.27 6.32
CA TYR A 84 10.08 -10.27 7.07
C TYR A 84 9.62 -11.68 7.45
N TYR A 85 9.65 -12.61 6.50
CA TYR A 85 9.23 -14.01 6.69
C TYR A 85 10.20 -14.89 7.48
N THR A 86 11.26 -14.32 8.07
CA THR A 86 12.13 -15.01 9.04
C THR A 86 11.38 -15.29 10.34
N LEU A 87 10.47 -14.39 10.70
CA LEU A 87 9.47 -14.56 11.76
C LEU A 87 8.24 -15.30 11.18
N PRO A 88 7.48 -16.03 12.02
CA PRO A 88 6.34 -16.83 11.57
C PRO A 88 5.11 -15.96 11.29
N TYR A 89 5.24 -14.92 10.47
CA TYR A 89 4.13 -14.14 9.96
C TYR A 89 3.34 -14.91 8.89
N CYS A 90 2.15 -14.41 8.56
CA CYS A 90 1.29 -14.97 7.52
C CYS A 90 1.94 -14.85 6.14
N LYS A 91 2.00 -15.95 5.39
CA LYS A 91 2.51 -15.98 4.02
C LYS A 91 1.35 -15.98 3.01
N PRO A 92 1.50 -15.37 1.82
CA PRO A 92 0.51 -15.46 0.75
C PRO A 92 0.31 -16.92 0.31
N THR A 93 -0.94 -17.32 0.08
CA THR A 93 -1.28 -18.69 -0.35
C THR A 93 -0.64 -19.06 -1.70
N ALA A 94 -0.46 -18.07 -2.58
CA ALA A 94 0.19 -18.24 -3.88
C ALA A 94 1.73 -18.26 -3.81
N GLY A 95 2.32 -18.17 -2.63
CA GLY A 95 3.76 -18.08 -2.42
C GLY A 95 4.28 -16.64 -2.34
N ILE A 96 5.52 -16.52 -1.85
CA ILE A 96 6.24 -15.26 -1.71
C ILE A 96 6.86 -14.91 -3.07
N GLN A 97 6.70 -13.65 -3.49
CA GLN A 97 7.18 -13.12 -4.76
C GLN A 97 7.85 -11.76 -4.53
N ASP A 98 9.01 -11.58 -5.15
CA ASP A 98 9.73 -10.31 -5.17
C ASP A 98 8.90 -9.25 -5.92
N SER A 99 8.81 -8.06 -5.33
CA SER A 99 7.95 -6.95 -5.75
C SER A 99 8.72 -5.63 -5.85
N VAL A 100 9.96 -5.71 -6.34
CA VAL A 100 10.85 -4.56 -6.54
C VAL A 100 10.34 -3.69 -7.69
N GLU A 101 10.14 -2.39 -7.45
CA GLU A 101 9.56 -1.48 -8.44
C GLU A 101 10.59 -0.58 -9.11
N ASN A 102 11.64 -0.16 -8.41
CA ASN A 102 12.59 0.81 -8.96
C ASN A 102 14.04 0.33 -8.96
N LEU A 103 14.86 0.95 -9.82
CA LEU A 103 16.27 0.63 -9.97
C LEU A 103 17.07 0.85 -8.67
N GLY A 104 16.65 1.83 -7.85
CA GLY A 104 17.27 2.10 -6.56
C GLY A 104 17.19 0.89 -5.64
N GLU A 105 16.02 0.30 -5.51
CA GLU A 105 15.75 -0.91 -4.69
C GLU A 105 16.54 -2.13 -5.16
N ILE A 106 16.75 -2.27 -6.48
CA ILE A 106 17.60 -3.33 -7.04
C ILE A 106 19.06 -3.12 -6.60
N LEU A 107 19.54 -1.88 -6.68
CA LEU A 107 20.93 -1.52 -6.37
C LEU A 107 21.22 -1.55 -4.86
N THR A 108 20.24 -1.27 -4.00
CA THR A 108 20.35 -1.41 -2.55
C THR A 108 20.20 -2.86 -2.08
N GLY A 109 19.78 -3.77 -2.97
CA GLY A 109 19.51 -5.15 -2.62
C GLY A 109 18.33 -5.27 -1.66
N ASP A 110 17.28 -4.47 -1.88
CA ASP A 110 16.06 -4.56 -1.10
C ASP A 110 15.23 -5.78 -1.52
N LEU A 111 14.82 -6.55 -0.52
CA LEU A 111 14.00 -7.75 -0.67
C LEU A 111 12.56 -7.36 -0.36
N ILE A 112 11.96 -6.57 -1.26
CA ILE A 112 10.56 -6.19 -1.14
C ILE A 112 9.72 -7.35 -1.66
N GLU A 113 8.85 -7.87 -0.81
CA GLU A 113 8.05 -9.05 -1.09
C GLU A 113 6.54 -8.72 -1.00
N ASN A 114 5.72 -9.49 -1.70
CA ASN A 114 4.26 -9.40 -1.60
C ASN A 114 3.77 -9.81 -0.21
N SER A 115 2.60 -9.31 0.20
CA SER A 115 1.96 -9.65 1.47
C SER A 115 0.57 -10.26 1.29
N PRO A 116 0.03 -10.99 2.28
CA PRO A 116 -1.35 -11.49 2.23
C PRO A 116 -2.42 -10.47 2.63
N TYR A 117 -2.06 -9.20 2.89
CA TYR A 117 -3.02 -8.18 3.32
C TYR A 117 -3.89 -7.73 2.14
N GLU A 118 -5.20 -7.66 2.36
CA GLU A 118 -6.17 -7.25 1.34
C GLU A 118 -6.68 -5.84 1.62
N VAL A 119 -5.94 -4.84 1.14
CA VAL A 119 -6.30 -3.44 1.27
C VAL A 119 -7.01 -2.98 0.00
N LYS A 120 -8.20 -2.40 0.14
CA LYS A 120 -8.98 -1.81 -0.95
C LYS A 120 -9.16 -0.32 -0.70
N MET A 121 -8.95 0.47 -1.74
CA MET A 121 -9.01 1.93 -1.70
C MET A 121 -10.38 2.40 -1.17
N LEU A 122 -10.38 3.25 -0.13
CA LEU A 122 -11.58 3.78 0.54
C LEU A 122 -12.51 2.73 1.19
N VAL A 123 -12.08 1.48 1.35
CA VAL A 123 -12.86 0.44 2.02
C VAL A 123 -12.28 0.19 3.40
N ASN A 124 -12.97 0.70 4.43
CA ASN A 124 -12.61 0.44 5.82
C ASN A 124 -12.92 -1.02 6.21
N GLN A 125 -12.04 -1.61 7.00
CA GLN A 125 -12.17 -2.98 7.51
C GLN A 125 -11.78 -3.00 8.98
N THR A 126 -12.47 -3.80 9.79
CA THR A 126 -12.23 -3.91 11.23
C THR A 126 -12.07 -5.37 11.62
N CYS A 127 -11.06 -5.66 12.42
CA CYS A 127 -10.68 -6.97 12.93
C CYS A 127 -10.65 -8.07 11.87
N ARG A 128 -10.04 -7.78 10.71
CA ARG A 128 -9.90 -8.80 9.69
C ARG A 128 -8.85 -9.81 10.11
N MET A 129 -9.22 -11.09 10.15
CA MET A 129 -8.28 -12.17 10.39
C MET A 129 -7.41 -12.38 9.15
N LEU A 130 -6.10 -12.34 9.33
CA LEU A 130 -5.13 -12.59 8.26
C LEU A 130 -4.81 -14.09 8.20
N CYS A 131 -4.32 -14.65 9.30
CA CYS A 131 -4.09 -16.08 9.44
C CYS A 131 -3.91 -16.48 10.93
N ARG A 132 -3.73 -17.78 11.14
CA ARG A 132 -3.31 -18.37 12.41
C ARG A 132 -2.00 -19.12 12.19
N GLN A 133 -1.08 -19.01 13.15
CA GLN A 133 0.21 -19.69 13.11
C GLN A 133 0.48 -20.43 14.41
N THR A 134 1.13 -21.59 14.32
CA THR A 134 1.56 -22.37 15.49
C THR A 134 2.90 -21.83 16.01
N LEU A 135 2.99 -21.63 17.33
CA LEU A 135 4.18 -21.13 18.02
C LEU A 135 5.00 -22.28 18.61
N GLU A 136 5.89 -22.82 17.81
CA GLU A 136 6.93 -23.73 18.29
C GLU A 136 7.99 -22.99 19.13
N LYS A 137 8.79 -23.75 19.90
CA LYS A 137 9.86 -23.18 20.72
C LYS A 137 10.78 -22.25 19.92
N HIS A 138 11.22 -22.70 18.74
CA HIS A 138 12.14 -21.94 17.89
C HIS A 138 11.50 -20.64 17.33
N HIS A 139 10.18 -20.62 17.13
CA HIS A 139 9.44 -19.41 16.77
C HIS A 139 9.43 -18.40 17.92
N LYS A 140 9.15 -18.87 19.14
CA LYS A 140 9.15 -18.03 20.34
C LYS A 140 10.54 -17.44 20.61
N ASP A 141 11.59 -18.25 20.50
CA ASP A 141 12.97 -17.81 20.70
C ASP A 141 13.37 -16.71 19.69
N LYS A 142 12.96 -16.85 18.42
CA LYS A 142 13.16 -15.79 17.42
C LYS A 142 12.41 -14.51 17.77
N PHE A 143 11.13 -14.58 18.16
CA PHE A 143 10.39 -13.39 18.57
C PHE A 143 11.06 -12.70 19.77
N ARG A 144 11.51 -13.44 20.79
CA ARG A 144 12.24 -12.84 21.93
C ARG A 144 13.48 -12.11 21.47
N SER A 145 14.34 -12.77 20.70
CA SER A 145 15.56 -12.17 20.18
C SER A 145 15.28 -10.89 19.39
N MET A 146 14.25 -10.90 18.54
CA MET A 146 13.88 -9.72 17.75
C MET A 146 13.30 -8.58 18.62
N ILE A 147 12.57 -8.92 19.69
CA ILE A 147 12.04 -7.94 20.65
C ILE A 147 13.18 -7.35 21.50
N ASP A 148 14.09 -8.18 22.02
CA ASP A 148 15.24 -7.75 22.82
C ASP A 148 16.17 -6.82 22.04
N ASP A 149 16.31 -7.07 20.74
CA ASP A 149 17.13 -6.27 19.82
C ASP A 149 16.36 -5.11 19.17
N ASP A 150 15.17 -4.74 19.64
CA ASP A 150 14.35 -3.63 19.12
C ASP A 150 14.14 -3.67 17.59
N TYR A 151 13.85 -4.85 17.03
CA TYR A 151 13.55 -4.94 15.61
C TYR A 151 12.22 -4.28 15.27
N LEU A 152 12.26 -3.49 14.20
CA LEU A 152 11.14 -2.83 13.56
C LEU A 152 10.79 -3.56 12.26
N VAL A 153 9.50 -3.71 12.02
CA VAL A 153 8.91 -4.22 10.79
C VAL A 153 8.77 -3.07 9.79
N ASN A 154 9.36 -3.21 8.61
CA ASN A 154 9.22 -2.24 7.54
C ASN A 154 8.23 -2.73 6.47
N TRP A 155 7.16 -1.97 6.28
CA TRP A 155 6.17 -2.19 5.22
C TRP A 155 6.14 -1.01 4.27
N ILE A 156 5.60 -1.23 3.07
CA ILE A 156 5.55 -0.24 2.01
C ILE A 156 4.17 -0.27 1.35
N VAL A 157 3.57 0.90 1.13
CA VAL A 157 2.34 1.09 0.34
C VAL A 157 2.54 2.28 -0.59
N ASP A 158 2.34 2.09 -1.89
CA ASP A 158 2.50 3.15 -2.91
C ASP A 158 3.83 3.90 -2.76
N ASN A 159 4.90 3.13 -2.54
CA ASN A 159 6.27 3.59 -2.26
C ASN A 159 6.46 4.37 -0.93
N LEU A 160 5.42 4.56 -0.12
CA LEU A 160 5.55 5.13 1.23
C LEU A 160 5.92 4.06 2.25
N PRO A 161 6.92 4.30 3.12
CA PRO A 161 7.18 3.41 4.24
C PRO A 161 6.04 3.51 5.26
N ALA A 162 5.78 2.41 5.97
CA ALA A 162 4.98 2.45 7.18
C ALA A 162 5.66 3.36 8.20
N ALA A 163 4.89 4.23 8.85
CA ALA A 163 5.37 4.96 10.02
C ALA A 163 4.46 4.75 11.22
N THR A 164 5.06 4.63 12.40
CA THR A 164 4.30 4.70 13.66
C THR A 164 4.44 6.08 14.26
N ARG A 165 3.29 6.58 14.75
CA ARG A 165 3.15 7.89 15.38
C ARG A 165 3.23 7.75 16.90
N TYR A 166 4.16 8.45 17.54
CA TYR A 166 4.28 8.48 18.99
C TYR A 166 4.24 9.91 19.52
N ILE A 167 3.62 10.09 20.70
CA ILE A 167 3.55 11.38 21.37
C ILE A 167 4.83 11.57 22.20
N ARG A 168 5.65 12.56 21.86
CA ARG A 168 6.71 12.99 22.78
C ARG A 168 6.09 13.81 23.89
N LYS A 169 5.93 13.17 25.06
CA LYS A 169 5.44 13.85 26.28
C LYS A 169 6.35 14.98 26.75
N ALA A 170 7.62 14.98 26.33
CA ALA A 170 8.61 15.99 26.71
C ALA A 170 8.39 17.37 26.02
N ASP A 171 7.86 17.38 24.79
CA ASP A 171 7.85 18.57 23.93
C ASP A 171 6.44 19.17 23.72
N GLY A 172 5.55 19.01 24.70
CA GLY A 172 4.19 19.58 24.63
C GLY A 172 3.20 18.75 23.79
N GLY A 173 3.52 17.49 23.49
CA GLY A 173 2.60 16.57 22.82
C GLY A 173 2.72 16.51 21.30
N GLU A 174 3.82 17.03 20.73
CA GLU A 174 4.09 16.85 19.31
C GLU A 174 4.25 15.36 18.94
N PHE A 175 3.71 15.03 17.78
CA PHE A 175 3.77 13.69 17.22
C PHE A 175 5.07 13.51 16.46
N VAL A 176 5.80 12.45 16.82
CA VAL A 176 7.00 12.05 16.12
C VAL A 176 6.72 10.77 15.36
N TYR A 177 7.19 10.75 14.11
CA TYR A 177 7.08 9.62 13.22
C TYR A 177 8.35 8.79 13.31
N MET A 178 8.19 7.49 13.46
CA MET A 178 9.29 6.53 13.30
C MET A 178 8.98 5.63 12.12
N ASN A 179 9.97 5.37 11.28
CA ASN A 179 9.84 4.40 10.20
C ASN A 179 9.71 2.98 10.76
N GLY A 180 8.76 2.22 10.22
CA GLY A 180 8.40 0.90 10.70
C GLY A 180 7.68 0.92 12.05
N PHE A 181 7.45 -0.27 12.58
CA PHE A 181 6.79 -0.47 13.87
C PHE A 181 7.42 -1.67 14.61
N PRO A 182 7.48 -1.69 15.95
CA PRO A 182 8.13 -2.76 16.69
C PRO A 182 7.48 -4.13 16.45
N VAL A 183 8.29 -5.18 16.45
CA VAL A 183 7.82 -6.58 16.43
C VAL A 183 6.96 -6.90 17.67
N GLY A 184 7.31 -6.31 18.82
CA GLY A 184 6.70 -6.54 20.11
C GLY A 184 7.36 -5.68 21.19
N PHE A 185 7.09 -6.00 22.45
CA PHE A 185 7.73 -5.35 23.59
C PHE A 185 7.90 -6.32 24.76
N GLU A 186 8.90 -6.04 25.58
CA GLU A 186 9.12 -6.72 26.86
C GLU A 186 8.54 -5.87 28.00
N ARG A 187 7.89 -6.51 28.97
CA ARG A 187 7.44 -5.85 30.20
C ARG A 187 7.42 -6.82 31.38
N GLY A 188 8.33 -6.64 32.32
CA GLY A 188 8.35 -7.38 33.58
C GLY A 188 8.81 -8.85 33.43
N GLY A 189 9.73 -9.10 32.50
CA GLY A 189 10.24 -10.42 32.13
C GLY A 189 9.35 -11.17 31.14
N LEU A 190 8.23 -10.57 30.70
CA LEU A 190 7.27 -11.17 29.79
C LEU A 190 7.34 -10.50 28.42
N TYR A 191 7.17 -11.31 27.38
CA TYR A 191 7.27 -10.88 25.98
C TYR A 191 5.88 -10.80 25.35
N TYR A 192 5.59 -9.69 24.69
CA TYR A 192 4.32 -9.42 24.04
C TYR A 192 4.56 -9.16 22.55
N VAL A 193 3.89 -9.92 21.68
CA VAL A 193 4.02 -9.75 20.22
C VAL A 193 2.91 -8.82 19.72
N HIS A 194 3.26 -7.91 18.82
CA HIS A 194 2.29 -7.12 18.09
C HIS A 194 1.66 -7.97 16.97
N ASN A 195 0.52 -8.59 17.31
CA ASN A 195 -0.21 -9.50 16.43
C ASN A 195 -1.46 -8.87 15.81
N HIS A 196 -1.81 -7.65 16.21
CA HIS A 196 -2.83 -6.84 15.58
C HIS A 196 -2.23 -5.52 15.09
N VAL A 197 -2.59 -5.09 13.88
CA VAL A 197 -2.15 -3.79 13.34
C VAL A 197 -3.32 -2.99 12.82
N LYS A 198 -3.37 -1.70 13.11
CA LYS A 198 -4.30 -0.78 12.44
C LYS A 198 -3.55 -0.05 11.34
N LEU A 199 -4.03 -0.18 10.12
CA LEU A 199 -3.48 0.47 8.94
C LEU A 199 -4.25 1.77 8.71
N ASP A 200 -3.62 2.90 8.96
CA ASP A 200 -4.18 4.23 8.73
C ASP A 200 -3.62 4.79 7.42
N LEU A 201 -4.43 4.69 6.37
CA LEU A 201 -4.07 5.21 5.05
C LEU A 201 -4.73 6.57 4.84
N LYS A 202 -3.93 7.54 4.39
CA LYS A 202 -4.39 8.88 4.06
C LYS A 202 -4.49 9.03 2.56
N TRP A 203 -5.56 9.68 2.10
CA TRP A 203 -5.80 9.90 0.68
C TRP A 203 -6.14 11.34 0.37
N HIS A 204 -5.86 11.73 -0.87
CA HIS A 204 -6.19 13.04 -1.43
C HIS A 204 -6.76 12.90 -2.84
N SER A 205 -7.77 13.71 -3.18
CA SER A 205 -8.31 13.83 -4.54
C SER A 205 -8.40 15.29 -4.94
N ASN A 206 -8.26 15.56 -6.25
CA ASN A 206 -8.45 16.89 -6.81
C ASN A 206 -9.09 16.76 -8.21
N PRO A 207 -10.44 16.78 -8.30
CA PRO A 207 -11.17 16.58 -9.55
C PRO A 207 -10.85 17.61 -10.64
N ASP A 208 -10.33 18.79 -10.28
CA ASP A 208 -9.94 19.81 -11.26
C ASP A 208 -8.63 19.45 -11.99
N LEU A 209 -7.82 18.55 -11.43
CA LEU A 209 -6.49 18.18 -11.94
C LEU A 209 -6.38 16.72 -12.38
N TYR A 210 -7.06 15.80 -11.70
CA TYR A 210 -7.01 14.37 -11.99
C TYR A 210 -8.25 13.65 -11.45
N ASP A 211 -8.56 12.49 -12.02
CA ASP A 211 -9.62 11.60 -11.52
C ASP A 211 -9.05 10.55 -10.57
N GLY A 212 -9.87 10.08 -9.63
CA GLY A 212 -9.48 9.08 -8.63
C GLY A 212 -8.75 9.62 -7.40
N TYR A 213 -8.07 8.71 -6.70
CA TYR A 213 -7.52 8.96 -5.37
C TYR A 213 -6.03 8.65 -5.31
N ARG A 214 -5.26 9.51 -4.65
CA ARG A 214 -3.83 9.31 -4.42
C ARG A 214 -3.56 9.04 -2.95
N ILE A 215 -2.70 8.06 -2.66
CA ILE A 215 -2.26 7.78 -1.30
C ILE A 215 -1.19 8.79 -0.91
N VAL A 216 -1.40 9.45 0.23
CA VAL A 216 -0.54 10.54 0.72
C VAL A 216 -0.02 10.31 2.13
N GLY A 217 -0.40 9.20 2.75
CA GLY A 217 0.13 8.79 4.04
C GLY A 217 -0.18 7.33 4.33
N PHE A 218 0.74 6.70 5.04
CA PHE A 218 0.65 5.34 5.51
C PHE A 218 1.21 5.28 6.93
N GLU A 219 0.31 5.14 7.90
CA GLU A 219 0.62 5.02 9.32
C GLU A 219 0.19 3.62 9.81
N VAL A 220 0.95 3.06 10.75
CA VAL A 220 0.65 1.77 11.37
C VAL A 220 0.64 1.91 12.89
N GLU A 221 -0.48 1.52 13.51
CA GLU A 221 -0.61 1.41 14.96
C GLU A 221 -0.54 -0.07 15.38
N PRO A 222 0.58 -0.52 15.98
CA PRO A 222 0.73 -1.91 16.39
C PRO A 222 0.09 -2.16 17.77
N HIS A 223 -0.60 -3.28 17.90
CA HIS A 223 -1.25 -3.72 19.14
C HIS A 223 -0.94 -5.18 19.43
N SER A 224 -0.76 -5.48 20.72
CA SER A 224 -0.70 -6.85 21.22
C SER A 224 -2.03 -7.18 21.87
N MET A 225 -2.73 -8.20 21.38
CA MET A 225 -4.03 -8.60 21.91
C MET A 225 -4.34 -10.07 21.69
N THR A 226 -4.96 -10.71 22.66
CA THR A 226 -5.57 -12.04 22.48
C THR A 226 -6.95 -11.88 21.87
N GLN A 227 -7.12 -12.35 20.63
CA GLN A 227 -8.41 -12.30 19.93
C GLN A 227 -9.27 -13.51 20.28
N ALA A 228 -10.55 -13.27 20.58
CA ALA A 228 -11.52 -14.34 20.58
C ALA A 228 -11.81 -14.75 19.12
N THR A 229 -11.74 -16.04 18.80
CA THR A 229 -12.10 -16.55 17.47
C THR A 229 -13.41 -17.31 17.53
N ARG A 230 -14.32 -17.01 16.59
CA ARG A 230 -15.54 -17.79 16.37
C ARG A 230 -15.49 -18.41 14.99
N THR A 231 -15.80 -19.69 14.91
CA THR A 231 -16.00 -20.38 13.64
C THR A 231 -17.44 -20.19 13.19
N ASP A 232 -17.65 -19.56 12.05
CA ASP A 232 -18.95 -19.43 11.39
C ASP A 232 -18.90 -20.21 10.06
N GLY A 233 -19.47 -21.43 10.08
CA GLY A 233 -19.36 -22.37 8.97
C GLY A 233 -17.90 -22.74 8.67
N SER A 234 -17.41 -22.40 7.48
CA SER A 234 -16.02 -22.65 7.04
C SER A 234 -15.06 -21.49 7.34
N GLN A 235 -15.55 -20.34 7.82
CA GLN A 235 -14.72 -19.16 8.06
C GLN A 235 -14.48 -18.96 9.56
N THR A 236 -13.21 -18.76 9.94
CA THR A 236 -12.86 -18.32 11.30
C THR A 236 -12.83 -16.81 11.33
N ILE A 237 -13.65 -16.22 12.20
CA ILE A 237 -13.75 -14.79 12.41
C ILE A 237 -13.04 -14.45 13.72
N ALA A 238 -12.13 -13.50 13.69
CA ALA A 238 -11.55 -12.92 14.89
C ALA A 238 -12.43 -11.78 15.41
N MET A 239 -12.46 -11.60 16.72
CA MET A 239 -13.17 -10.52 17.40
C MET A 239 -12.15 -9.67 18.16
N CYS A 240 -12.04 -8.41 17.75
CA CYS A 240 -11.18 -7.40 18.34
C CYS A 240 -12.14 -6.36 18.91
N ASP A 241 -12.64 -6.62 20.11
CA ASP A 241 -13.54 -5.68 20.77
C ASP A 241 -12.70 -4.53 21.34
N GLU A 242 -12.95 -3.29 20.90
CA GLU A 242 -12.28 -2.10 21.40
C GLU A 242 -12.80 -1.67 22.79
N ASN A 243 -14.03 -2.08 23.15
CA ASN A 243 -14.68 -1.67 24.41
C ASN A 243 -14.40 -2.62 25.58
N THR A 244 -13.96 -3.83 25.29
CA THR A 244 -13.51 -4.78 26.30
C THR A 244 -11.99 -4.74 26.34
N ALA A 245 -11.39 -4.58 27.52
CA ALA A 245 -9.93 -4.65 27.67
C ALA A 245 -9.45 -6.03 27.20
N THR A 246 -9.06 -6.14 25.93
CA THR A 246 -8.50 -7.36 25.37
C THR A 246 -7.16 -7.59 26.05
N PRO A 247 -6.93 -8.76 26.67
CA PRO A 247 -5.68 -9.02 27.34
C PRO A 247 -4.55 -9.00 26.30
N LEU A 248 -3.37 -8.53 26.72
CA LEU A 248 -2.20 -8.52 25.86
C LEU A 248 -1.82 -9.95 25.46
N PHE A 249 -1.35 -10.14 24.23
CA PHE A 249 -0.86 -11.43 23.76
C PHE A 249 0.54 -11.69 24.32
N GLU A 250 0.61 -12.43 25.42
CA GLU A 250 1.87 -12.89 26.00
C GLU A 250 2.37 -14.14 25.27
N LEU A 251 3.59 -14.08 24.75
CA LEU A 251 4.16 -15.06 23.81
C LEU A 251 4.28 -16.48 24.42
N ASP A 252 4.59 -16.58 25.71
CA ASP A 252 4.92 -17.85 26.33
C ASP A 252 3.70 -18.64 26.80
N SER A 253 2.63 -17.96 27.16
CA SER A 253 1.36 -18.58 27.56
C SER A 253 0.53 -19.15 26.40
N HIS A 254 0.91 -18.93 25.13
CA HIS A 254 0.13 -19.35 23.97
C HIS A 254 0.89 -20.32 23.06
N SER A 255 0.21 -21.34 22.54
CA SER A 255 0.75 -22.27 21.53
C SER A 255 0.46 -21.85 20.09
N GLU A 256 -0.44 -20.90 19.90
CA GLU A 256 -0.85 -20.36 18.61
C GLU A 256 -0.94 -18.84 18.69
N ILE A 257 -0.70 -18.17 17.56
CA ILE A 257 -0.87 -16.73 17.39
C ILE A 257 -1.84 -16.47 16.24
N VAL A 258 -2.77 -15.56 16.46
CA VAL A 258 -3.70 -15.07 15.42
C VAL A 258 -3.25 -13.68 15.03
N PHE A 259 -3.04 -13.47 13.72
CA PHE A 259 -2.72 -12.17 13.17
C PHE A 259 -4.00 -11.53 12.61
N THR A 260 -4.27 -10.30 13.02
CA THR A 260 -5.44 -9.54 12.57
C THR A 260 -5.06 -8.12 12.19
N TYR A 261 -5.93 -7.43 11.45
CA TYR A 261 -5.70 -6.05 11.09
C TYR A 261 -6.97 -5.25 10.87
N ASP A 262 -6.84 -3.93 11.01
CA ASP A 262 -7.83 -2.94 10.60
C ASP A 262 -7.31 -2.16 9.40
N VAL A 263 -8.22 -1.68 8.56
CA VAL A 263 -7.94 -0.73 7.48
C VAL A 263 -8.82 0.49 7.72
N ARG A 264 -8.19 1.66 7.86
CA ARG A 264 -8.87 2.95 8.06
C ARG A 264 -8.37 3.93 7.02
N TRP A 265 -9.31 4.51 6.28
CA TRP A 265 -9.04 5.55 5.30
C TRP A 265 -9.43 6.92 5.84
N HIS A 266 -8.49 7.85 5.77
CA HIS A 266 -8.67 9.23 6.20
C HIS A 266 -8.39 10.19 5.04
N TYR A 267 -9.28 11.15 4.83
CA TYR A 267 -8.98 12.23 3.90
C TYR A 267 -7.86 13.12 4.47
N SER A 268 -6.99 13.64 3.60
CA SER A 268 -5.97 14.62 3.95
C SER A 268 -5.83 15.69 2.87
N ASP A 269 -5.65 16.94 3.29
CA ASP A 269 -5.32 18.06 2.40
C ASP A 269 -3.85 18.04 1.92
N GLN A 270 -3.03 17.10 2.43
CA GLN A 270 -1.66 16.91 1.98
C GLN A 270 -1.64 16.47 0.51
N ARG A 271 -0.88 17.20 -0.31
CA ARG A 271 -0.72 16.87 -1.73
C ARG A 271 0.28 15.74 -1.91
N TRP A 272 0.14 14.99 -3.00
CA TRP A 272 1.06 13.90 -3.35
C TRP A 272 2.53 14.34 -3.41
N ALA A 273 2.83 15.54 -3.91
CA ALA A 273 4.21 16.02 -4.02
C ALA A 273 4.92 16.22 -2.66
N SER A 274 4.17 16.48 -1.58
CA SER A 274 4.71 16.71 -0.23
C SER A 274 4.47 15.52 0.70
N ARG A 275 4.07 14.36 0.17
CA ARG A 275 3.69 13.18 0.98
C ARG A 275 4.86 12.58 1.77
N TRP A 276 6.09 12.81 1.29
CA TRP A 276 7.31 12.32 1.93
C TRP A 276 7.76 13.16 3.13
N ASP A 277 7.26 14.38 3.30
CA ASP A 277 7.73 15.32 4.32
C ASP A 277 7.58 14.81 5.75
N ASN A 278 6.65 13.89 6.01
CA ASN A 278 6.45 13.30 7.34
C ASN A 278 7.47 12.19 7.65
N TYR A 279 8.12 11.62 6.63
CA TYR A 279 9.03 10.48 6.73
C TYR A 279 10.51 10.88 6.70
N LEU A 280 10.79 12.15 6.39
CA LEU A 280 12.14 12.71 6.21
C LEU A 280 12.56 13.67 7.33
N LYS A 281 11.77 13.78 8.40
CA LYS A 281 12.05 14.60 9.58
C LYS A 281 12.78 13.79 10.65
#